data_AF-A0A1H4TG44-F1
#
_entry.id   AF-A0A1H4TG44-F1
#
_cell.length_a   1.000
_cell.length_b   1.000
_cell.length_c   1.000
_cell.angle_alpha   90.00
_cell.angle_beta   90.00
_cell.angle_gamma   90.00
#
_symmetry.space_group_name_H-M   'P 1'
#
loop_
_entity.id
_entity.type
_entity.pdbx_description
1 polymer ?
#
loop_
_entity_poly.entity_id
_entity_poly.type
_entity_poly.pdbx_seq_one_letter_code
_entity_poly.pdbx_strand_id
1 'polypeptide(L)'
;MRFIICDLITGTVLDEAPLVIAEDLTRQLKGVGEGKFFAPFFDGEGRLYKNRYWEKLIVPWKSLILVTDEDGRIIWHGIPNSTATPGINGQEIPCRTVEEYLLRRYMPTAEFLDVDQANIFAAMINAANVNGIGLEVDAH
;
A
#
# COMPACT_ATOMS: atom_id res chain seq x y z
N MET A 1 -16.43 -4.79 1.34
CA MET A 1 -15.01 -4.44 1.12
C MET A 1 -14.68 -3.21 1.96
N ARG A 2 -13.49 -3.17 2.56
CA ARG A 2 -13.03 -2.05 3.40
C ARG A 2 -11.63 -1.62 2.98
N PHE A 3 -11.30 -0.35 3.20
CA PHE A 3 -10.02 0.24 2.85
C PHE A 3 -9.32 0.76 4.09
N ILE A 4 -8.28 0.05 4.50
CA ILE A 4 -7.54 0.34 5.73
C ILE A 4 -6.28 1.10 5.37
N ILE A 5 -6.06 2.25 6.01
CA ILE A 5 -4.84 3.03 5.90
C ILE A 5 -3.90 2.59 7.02
N CYS A 6 -2.70 2.18 6.66
CA CYS A 6 -1.63 1.86 7.59
C CYS A 6 -0.42 2.79 7.37
N ASP A 7 0.39 2.96 8.41
CA ASP A 7 1.74 3.46 8.25
C ASP A 7 2.57 2.40 7.50
N LEU A 8 3.25 2.79 6.43
CA LEU A 8 3.96 1.86 5.54
C LEU A 8 5.13 1.17 6.24
N ILE A 9 5.79 1.85 7.16
CA ILE A 9 7.04 1.37 7.77
C ILE A 9 6.76 0.45 8.95
N THR A 10 5.73 0.75 9.73
CA THR A 10 5.39 0.06 10.99
C THR A 10 4.19 -0.87 10.85
N GLY A 11 3.34 -0.69 9.83
CA GLY A 11 2.16 -1.52 9.61
C GLY A 11 0.99 -1.17 10.52
N THR A 12 1.19 -0.17 11.37
CA THR A 12 0.18 0.32 12.31
C THR A 12 -1.03 0.81 11.53
N VAL A 13 -2.20 0.26 11.84
CA VAL A 13 -3.47 0.76 11.32
C VAL A 13 -3.69 2.17 11.85
N LEU A 14 -3.85 3.13 10.93
CA LEU A 14 -4.07 4.53 11.25
C LEU A 14 -5.54 4.89 11.23
N ASP A 15 -6.27 4.47 10.19
CA ASP A 15 -7.70 4.72 10.03
C ASP A 15 -8.32 3.82 8.94
N GLU A 16 -9.64 3.86 8.82
CA GLU A 16 -10.37 3.34 7.67
C GLU A 16 -10.88 4.49 6.81
N ALA A 17 -10.74 4.38 5.49
CA ALA A 17 -11.15 5.42 4.56
C ALA A 17 -12.30 4.96 3.64
N PRO A 18 -13.23 5.86 3.29
CA PRO A 18 -14.35 5.55 2.40
C PRO A 18 -13.92 5.60 0.92
N LEU A 19 -12.86 4.86 0.57
CA LEU A 19 -12.32 4.86 -0.79
C LEU A 19 -13.21 4.05 -1.74
N VAL A 20 -13.05 4.29 -3.02
CA VAL A 20 -13.66 3.52 -4.11
C VAL A 20 -12.58 3.13 -5.10
N ILE A 21 -12.68 1.94 -5.69
CA ILE A 21 -11.79 1.53 -6.79
C ILE A 21 -12.17 2.34 -8.03
N ALA A 22 -11.24 3.17 -8.53
CA ALA A 22 -11.45 4.01 -9.70
C ALA A 22 -10.98 3.34 -11.01
N GLU A 23 -9.98 2.47 -10.91
CA GLU A 23 -9.45 1.64 -12.01
C GLU A 23 -9.09 0.25 -11.48
N ASP A 24 -8.99 -0.73 -12.37
CA ASP A 24 -8.70 -2.12 -12.02
C ASP A 24 -7.49 -2.26 -11.11
N LEU A 25 -7.65 -3.04 -10.03
CA LEU A 25 -6.56 -3.40 -9.14
C LEU A 25 -5.79 -4.58 -9.74
N THR A 26 -4.66 -4.28 -10.36
CA THR A 26 -3.86 -5.31 -11.04
C THR A 26 -2.86 -5.96 -10.09
N ARG A 27 -2.57 -7.25 -10.36
CA ARG A 27 -1.49 -8.02 -9.74
C ARG A 27 -0.63 -8.59 -10.86
N GLN A 28 0.68 -8.47 -10.74
CA GLN A 28 1.62 -8.97 -11.76
C GLN A 28 2.61 -9.95 -11.13
N LEU A 29 2.78 -11.11 -11.77
CA LEU A 29 3.61 -12.21 -11.26
C LEU A 29 5.13 -11.93 -11.34
N LYS A 30 5.54 -10.88 -12.05
CA LYS A 30 6.94 -10.46 -12.27
C LYS A 30 7.10 -8.95 -12.37
N GLY A 31 6.20 -8.21 -11.74
CA GLY A 31 6.13 -6.77 -11.93
C GLY A 31 5.41 -6.10 -10.80
N VAL A 32 5.12 -4.83 -11.03
CA VAL A 32 4.44 -3.98 -10.08
C VAL A 32 2.98 -3.94 -10.46
N GLY A 33 2.10 -4.29 -9.53
CA GLY A 33 0.68 -4.06 -9.67
C GLY A 33 0.37 -2.56 -9.57
N GLU A 34 -0.68 -2.17 -10.27
CA GLU A 34 -1.19 -0.80 -10.32
C GLU A 34 -2.64 -0.80 -9.85
N GLY A 35 -3.04 0.29 -9.23
CA GLY A 35 -4.43 0.56 -8.91
C GLY A 35 -4.64 2.05 -8.72
N LYS A 36 -5.88 2.49 -8.90
CA LYS A 36 -6.27 3.87 -8.63
C LYS A 36 -7.49 3.88 -7.72
N PHE A 37 -7.43 4.65 -6.66
CA PHE A 37 -8.57 4.88 -5.78
C PHE A 37 -9.17 6.27 -5.99
N PHE A 38 -10.46 6.38 -5.74
CA PHE A 38 -11.16 7.64 -5.61
C PHE A 38 -11.54 7.84 -4.15
N ALA A 39 -11.15 9.00 -3.61
CA ALA A 39 -11.49 9.47 -2.27
C ALA A 39 -12.63 10.51 -2.39
N PRO A 40 -13.89 10.12 -2.18
CA PRO A 40 -15.03 11.02 -2.32
C PRO A 40 -15.08 12.06 -1.19
N PHE A 41 -15.46 13.31 -1.51
CA PHE A 41 -15.74 14.33 -0.50
C PHE A 41 -17.09 14.16 0.18
N PHE A 42 -18.02 13.54 -0.53
CA PHE A 42 -19.42 13.36 -0.13
C PHE A 42 -19.73 11.89 0.14
N ASP A 43 -20.61 11.63 1.08
CA ASP A 43 -21.18 10.33 1.35
C ASP A 43 -22.23 9.95 0.29
N GLY A 44 -22.77 8.73 0.40
CA GLY A 44 -23.81 8.22 -0.51
C GLY A 44 -25.14 8.99 -0.47
N GLU A 45 -25.33 9.89 0.50
CA GLU A 45 -26.50 10.78 0.60
C GLU A 45 -26.20 12.19 0.08
N GLY A 46 -24.99 12.43 -0.46
CA GLY A 46 -24.55 13.71 -0.98
C GLY A 46 -24.11 14.71 0.09
N ARG A 47 -23.90 14.29 1.33
CA ARG A 47 -23.41 15.14 2.41
C ARG A 47 -21.89 15.03 2.53
N LEU A 48 -21.22 16.11 2.88
CA LEU A 48 -19.79 16.05 3.17
C LEU A 48 -19.52 15.11 4.34
N TYR A 49 -18.48 14.28 4.23
CA TYR A 49 -18.02 13.46 5.36
C TYR A 49 -17.71 14.35 6.57
N LYS A 50 -18.35 14.05 7.71
CA LYS A 50 -18.19 14.82 8.96
C LYS A 50 -16.76 14.79 9.48
N ASN A 51 -16.06 13.67 9.31
CA ASN A 51 -14.65 13.52 9.63
C ASN A 51 -13.89 13.08 8.37
N ARG A 52 -12.88 13.86 7.99
CA ARG A 52 -11.99 13.59 6.84
C ARG A 52 -10.52 13.53 7.26
N TYR A 53 -10.25 13.17 8.52
CA TYR A 53 -8.89 13.03 9.03
C TYR A 53 -8.07 12.01 8.21
N TRP A 54 -8.72 10.95 7.74
CA TRP A 54 -8.16 9.97 6.82
C TRP A 54 -7.51 10.57 5.57
N GLU A 55 -7.98 11.72 5.05
CA GLU A 55 -7.36 12.38 3.88
C GLU A 55 -5.89 12.76 4.16
N LYS A 56 -5.59 13.15 5.41
CA LYS A 56 -4.23 13.52 5.83
C LYS A 56 -3.32 12.31 6.05
N LEU A 57 -3.91 11.12 6.16
CA LEU A 57 -3.21 9.87 6.39
C LEU A 57 -2.81 9.19 5.08
N ILE A 58 -3.34 9.63 3.94
CA ILE A 58 -2.97 9.14 2.61
C ILE A 58 -1.81 9.99 2.08
N VAL A 59 -0.60 9.55 2.39
CA VAL A 59 0.64 10.26 2.10
C VAL A 59 1.51 9.40 1.18
N PRO A 60 1.94 9.94 0.03
CA PRO A 60 2.76 9.19 -0.91
C PRO A 60 4.01 8.60 -0.27
N TRP A 61 4.26 7.30 -0.51
CA TRP A 61 5.41 6.56 -0.02
C TRP A 61 5.57 6.49 1.51
N LYS A 62 4.53 6.86 2.27
CA LYS A 62 4.49 6.76 3.74
C LYS A 62 3.29 5.96 4.23
N SER A 63 2.25 5.85 3.41
CA SER A 63 1.04 5.10 3.73
C SER A 63 0.96 3.81 2.93
N LEU A 64 0.29 2.82 3.50
CA LEU A 64 -0.14 1.60 2.83
C LEU A 64 -1.68 1.57 2.87
N ILE A 65 -2.31 1.33 1.73
CA ILE A 65 -3.74 1.09 1.63
C ILE A 65 -3.94 -0.40 1.46
N LEU A 66 -4.64 -1.02 2.42
CA LEU A 66 -5.07 -2.42 2.34
C LEU A 66 -6.53 -2.47 1.90
N VAL A 67 -6.81 -3.28 0.89
CA VAL A 67 -8.16 -3.59 0.44
C VAL A 67 -8.53 -4.94 1.02
N THR A 68 -9.63 -4.98 1.75
CA THR A 68 -10.11 -6.21 2.41
C THR A 68 -11.50 -6.60 1.93
N ASP A 69 -11.75 -7.91 1.85
CA ASP A 69 -13.11 -8.43 1.63
C ASP A 69 -14.00 -8.25 2.87
N GLU A 70 -15.22 -8.77 2.83
CA GLU A 70 -16.18 -8.67 3.96
C GLU A 70 -15.76 -9.50 5.17
N ASP A 71 -14.98 -10.56 4.96
CA ASP A 71 -14.41 -11.42 6.00
C ASP A 71 -13.14 -10.80 6.63
N GLY A 72 -12.68 -9.65 6.12
CA GLY A 72 -11.46 -8.97 6.57
C GLY A 72 -10.17 -9.55 5.99
N ARG A 73 -10.24 -10.42 4.97
CA ARG A 73 -9.05 -10.92 4.28
C ARG A 73 -8.49 -9.84 3.36
N ILE A 74 -7.17 -9.67 3.35
CA ILE A 74 -6.50 -8.75 2.44
C ILE A 74 -6.56 -9.31 1.02
N ILE A 75 -7.27 -8.60 0.14
CA ILE A 75 -7.42 -8.96 -1.27
C ILE A 75 -6.60 -8.07 -2.19
N TRP A 76 -6.01 -6.98 -1.70
CA TRP A 76 -5.02 -6.19 -2.44
C TRP A 76 -4.32 -5.20 -1.50
N HIS A 77 -3.15 -4.70 -1.89
CA HIS A 77 -2.43 -3.67 -1.18
C HIS A 77 -1.79 -2.67 -2.14
N GLY A 78 -1.70 -1.40 -1.74
CA GLY A 78 -1.09 -0.37 -2.56
C GLY A 78 -0.54 0.79 -1.77
N ILE A 79 0.56 1.33 -2.27
CA ILE A 79 1.23 2.50 -1.73
C ILE A 79 0.86 3.67 -2.64
N PRO A 80 0.27 4.75 -2.13
CA PRO A 80 0.10 5.97 -2.89
C PRO A 80 1.45 6.41 -3.46
N ASN A 81 1.57 6.50 -4.78
CA ASN A 81 2.86 6.67 -5.44
C ASN A 81 3.10 8.11 -5.92
N SER A 82 2.05 8.94 -5.95
CA SER A 82 2.14 10.38 -6.18
C SER A 82 1.08 11.13 -5.38
N THR A 83 1.19 12.46 -5.33
CA THR A 83 0.15 13.33 -4.77
C THR A 83 -1.19 13.04 -5.43
N ALA A 84 -2.26 13.04 -4.63
CA ALA A 84 -3.61 12.84 -5.13
C ALA A 84 -4.01 13.96 -6.09
N THR A 85 -4.67 13.62 -7.18
CA THR A 85 -5.17 14.57 -8.18
C THR A 85 -6.54 15.06 -7.73
N PRO A 86 -6.76 16.36 -7.50
CA PRO A 86 -8.06 16.87 -7.10
C PRO A 86 -9.05 16.82 -8.27
N GLY A 87 -10.28 16.40 -7.97
CA GLY A 87 -11.44 16.46 -8.85
C GLY A 87 -12.59 17.23 -8.19
N ILE A 88 -13.71 17.34 -8.91
CA ILE A 88 -14.89 18.10 -8.46
C ILE A 88 -15.52 17.48 -7.20
N ASN A 89 -15.58 16.14 -7.15
CA ASN A 89 -16.32 15.40 -6.11
C ASN A 89 -15.40 14.59 -5.17
N GLY A 90 -14.08 14.72 -5.30
CA GLY A 90 -13.13 13.91 -4.57
C GLY A 90 -11.72 14.02 -5.12
N GLN A 91 -10.84 13.10 -4.74
CA GLN A 91 -9.46 13.05 -5.19
C GLN A 91 -9.12 11.67 -5.75
N GLU A 92 -8.31 11.62 -6.80
CA GLU A 92 -7.77 10.38 -7.34
C GLU A 92 -6.41 10.09 -6.74
N ILE A 93 -6.22 8.86 -6.27
CA ILE A 93 -5.02 8.40 -5.58
C ILE A 93 -4.44 7.24 -6.39
N PRO A 94 -3.41 7.49 -7.22
CA PRO A 94 -2.71 6.41 -7.89
C PRO A 94 -1.86 5.64 -6.88
N CYS A 95 -1.84 4.33 -7.03
CA CYS A 95 -1.14 3.41 -6.16
C CYS A 95 -0.32 2.38 -6.95
N ARG A 96 0.76 1.95 -6.32
CA ARG A 96 1.60 0.83 -6.77
C ARG A 96 1.68 -0.21 -5.66
N THR A 97 1.74 -1.48 -6.02
CA THR A 97 1.94 -2.54 -5.03
C THR A 97 3.32 -2.40 -4.36
N VAL A 98 3.50 -3.08 -3.24
CA VAL A 98 4.68 -2.97 -2.35
C VAL A 98 6.01 -3.28 -3.06
N GLU A 99 5.97 -4.12 -4.08
CA GLU A 99 7.14 -4.50 -4.87
C GLU A 99 7.86 -3.27 -5.42
N GLU A 100 7.14 -2.24 -5.85
CA GLU A 100 7.72 -0.98 -6.31
C GLU A 100 8.51 -0.26 -5.21
N TYR A 101 8.01 -0.30 -3.98
CA TYR A 101 8.72 0.28 -2.85
C TYR A 101 10.04 -0.45 -2.60
N LEU A 102 10.05 -1.78 -2.68
CA LEU A 102 11.26 -2.59 -2.51
C LEU A 102 12.26 -2.35 -3.65
N LEU A 103 11.80 -2.27 -4.90
CA LEU A 103 12.63 -2.00 -6.09
C LEU A 103 13.37 -0.65 -6.03
N ARG A 104 12.83 0.30 -5.28
CA ARG A 104 13.41 1.65 -5.11
C ARG A 104 14.44 1.75 -3.99
N ARG A 105 14.62 0.69 -3.19
CA ARG A 105 15.49 0.73 -2.02
C ARG A 105 16.92 0.33 -2.37
N TYR A 106 17.85 1.06 -1.79
CA TYR A 106 19.26 0.72 -1.89
C TYR A 106 19.53 -0.59 -1.12
N MET A 107 20.23 -1.50 -1.79
CA MET A 107 20.78 -2.70 -1.17
C MET A 107 22.28 -2.46 -0.94
N PRO A 108 22.76 -2.49 0.32
CA PRO A 108 24.18 -2.49 0.59
C PRO A 108 24.88 -3.66 -0.08
N THR A 109 26.15 -3.50 -0.42
CA THR A 109 26.97 -4.62 -0.89
C THR A 109 26.93 -5.75 0.14
N ALA A 110 26.54 -6.94 -0.31
CA ALA A 110 26.50 -8.15 0.49
C ALA A 110 27.15 -9.29 -0.31
N GLU A 111 27.89 -10.16 0.39
CA GLU A 111 28.44 -11.38 -0.20
C GLU A 111 27.54 -12.56 0.18
N PHE A 112 27.10 -13.30 -0.84
CA PHE A 112 26.29 -14.50 -0.67
C PHE A 112 27.08 -15.68 -1.25
N LEU A 113 27.72 -16.46 -0.37
CA LEU A 113 28.44 -17.68 -0.74
C LEU A 113 27.74 -18.87 -0.07
N ASP A 114 27.37 -19.88 -0.85
CA ASP A 114 26.66 -21.08 -0.38
C ASP A 114 25.36 -20.76 0.40
N VAL A 115 24.69 -19.66 0.06
CA VAL A 115 23.39 -19.25 0.62
C VAL A 115 22.28 -19.57 -0.38
N ASP A 116 21.16 -20.11 0.09
CA ASP A 116 19.99 -20.35 -0.75
C ASP A 116 19.30 -19.06 -1.17
N GLN A 117 18.54 -19.14 -2.27
CA GLN A 117 17.88 -17.97 -2.84
C GLN A 117 16.86 -17.34 -1.89
N ALA A 118 16.14 -18.13 -1.09
CA ALA A 118 15.14 -17.60 -0.15
C ALA A 118 15.81 -16.73 0.92
N ASN A 119 16.96 -17.17 1.45
CA ASN A 119 17.77 -16.41 2.39
C ASN A 119 18.42 -15.17 1.77
N ILE A 120 18.79 -15.20 0.48
CA ILE A 120 19.24 -14.00 -0.23
C ILE A 120 18.09 -12.97 -0.33
N PHE A 121 16.89 -13.41 -0.75
CA PHE A 121 15.71 -12.54 -0.81
C PHE A 121 15.32 -12.01 0.57
N ALA A 122 15.40 -12.84 1.59
CA ALA A 122 15.17 -12.46 2.99
C ALA A 122 16.09 -11.33 3.42
N ALA A 123 17.40 -11.48 3.17
CA ALA A 123 18.38 -10.45 3.47
C ALA A 123 18.08 -9.14 2.72
N MET A 124 17.65 -9.22 1.45
CA MET A 124 17.27 -8.05 0.66
C MET A 124 16.03 -7.33 1.21
N ILE A 125 14.99 -8.07 1.61
CA ILE A 125 13.78 -7.49 2.22
C ILE A 125 14.13 -6.86 3.57
N ASN A 126 14.92 -7.54 4.40
CA ASN A 126 15.33 -7.04 5.71
C ASN A 126 16.19 -5.76 5.61
N ALA A 127 17.05 -5.66 4.59
CA ALA A 127 17.85 -4.46 4.34
C ALA A 127 16.99 -3.23 3.97
N ALA A 128 15.79 -3.44 3.40
CA ALA A 128 14.85 -2.35 3.13
C ALA A 128 14.24 -1.75 4.42
N ASN A 129 14.48 -2.38 5.57
CA ASN A 129 14.05 -1.97 6.91
C ASN A 129 12.56 -1.64 6.99
N VAL A 130 11.74 -2.54 6.44
CA VAL A 130 10.28 -2.41 6.47
C VAL A 130 9.70 -3.46 7.39
N ASN A 131 9.37 -3.05 8.60
CA ASN A 131 8.76 -3.95 9.60
C ASN A 131 7.23 -4.03 9.45
N GLY A 132 6.65 -3.10 8.69
CA GLY A 132 5.23 -2.82 8.70
C GLY A 132 4.39 -3.41 7.59
N ILE A 133 5.01 -3.93 6.53
CA ILE A 133 4.25 -4.53 5.45
C ILE A 133 3.80 -5.96 5.81
N GLY A 134 4.17 -6.45 7.00
CA GLY A 134 3.79 -7.79 7.46
C GLY A 134 4.36 -8.88 6.55
N LEU A 135 5.48 -8.61 5.88
CA LEU A 135 6.23 -9.63 5.17
C LEU A 135 6.93 -10.49 6.21
N GLU A 136 6.22 -11.51 6.70
CA GLU A 136 6.86 -12.61 7.41
C GLU A 136 7.72 -13.35 6.38
N VAL A 137 9.03 -13.14 6.50
CA VAL A 137 10.00 -13.83 5.66
C VAL A 137 10.24 -15.20 6.27
N ASP A 138 9.52 -16.20 5.76
CA ASP A 138 9.73 -17.61 6.09
C ASP A 138 10.87 -18.17 5.21
N ALA A 139 12.11 -17.90 5.63
CA ALA A 139 13.31 -18.47 5.05
C ALA A 139 13.99 -19.34 6.11
N HIS A 140 13.65 -20.64 6.10
CA HIS A 140 14.16 -21.65 7.03
C HIS A 140 14.65 -22.90 6.28
#